data_AF-A0A382ZGI5-F1
#
_entry.id   AF-A0A382ZGI5-F1
#
_cell.length_a   1.000
_cell.length_b   1.000
_cell.length_c   1.000
_cell.angle_alpha   90.00
_cell.angle_beta   90.00
_cell.angle_gamma   90.00
#
_symmetry.space_group_name_H-M   'P 1'
#
loop_
_entity.id
_entity.type
_entity.pdbx_description
1 polymer ?
#
loop_
_entity_poly.entity_id
_entity_poly.type
_entity_poly.pdbx_seq_one_letter_code
_entity_poly.pdbx_strand_id
1 'polypeptide(L)'
;MAGGRGSRMEFPAPEKLLLEYEKPIIFHVIDSLNDSHCFSKVFAATSPNSPDTKRVLEERGIETLDTQGNGYVNDLNFLLQKMDGFVFVASGDLPLLDEEIIQKLAEFNSESVWT
;
A
#
# COMPACT_ATOMS: atom_id res chain seq x y z
N MET A 1 1.84 0.54 1.24
CA MET A 1 2.30 -0.24 2.41
C MET A 1 1.18 -1.16 2.90
N ALA A 2 1.40 -2.47 2.89
CA ALA A 2 0.38 -3.49 3.16
C ALA A 2 0.82 -4.58 4.18
N GLY A 3 1.94 -4.38 4.89
CA GLY A 3 2.55 -5.40 5.75
C GLY A 3 2.17 -5.40 7.24
N GLY A 4 1.11 -4.70 7.65
CA GLY A 4 0.84 -4.40 9.07
C GLY A 4 0.02 -5.47 9.79
N ARG A 5 0.40 -5.82 11.03
CA ARG A 5 -0.33 -6.80 11.88
C ARG A 5 -1.75 -6.35 12.29
N GLY A 6 -1.99 -5.04 12.36
CA GLY A 6 -3.26 -4.52 12.88
C GLY A 6 -3.44 -4.69 14.39
N SER A 7 -2.37 -4.78 15.18
CA SER A 7 -2.41 -5.13 16.63
C SER A 7 -3.28 -4.24 17.54
N ARG A 8 -3.75 -3.08 17.05
CA ARG A 8 -4.69 -2.21 17.76
C ARG A 8 -6.16 -2.60 17.54
N MET A 9 -6.42 -3.43 16.54
CA MET A 9 -7.72 -4.05 16.34
C MET A 9 -7.83 -5.23 17.30
N GLU A 10 -8.92 -5.26 18.07
CA GLU A 10 -9.17 -6.29 19.09
C GLU A 10 -9.65 -7.62 18.49
N PHE A 11 -9.51 -7.81 17.18
CA PHE A 11 -9.81 -9.04 16.47
C PHE A 11 -8.57 -9.51 15.69
N PRO A 12 -8.21 -10.81 15.78
CA PRO A 12 -7.01 -11.34 15.14
C PRO A 12 -7.22 -11.76 13.68
N ALA A 13 -8.48 -11.96 13.26
CA ALA A 13 -8.82 -12.43 11.91
C ALA A 13 -10.16 -11.85 11.44
N PRO A 14 -10.32 -11.58 10.12
CA PRO A 14 -9.27 -11.64 9.10
C PRO A 14 -8.19 -10.56 9.35
N GLU A 15 -7.03 -10.67 8.69
CA GLU A 15 -6.02 -9.61 8.73
C GLU A 15 -6.65 -8.27 8.34
N LYS A 16 -6.22 -7.16 8.96
CA LYS A 16 -6.87 -5.85 8.83
C LYS A 16 -7.18 -5.44 7.39
N LEU A 17 -6.27 -5.71 6.46
CA LEU A 17 -6.40 -5.30 5.06
C LEU A 17 -7.33 -6.20 4.25
N LEU A 18 -7.67 -7.35 4.81
CA LEU A 18 -8.64 -8.32 4.27
C LEU A 18 -10.04 -8.13 4.85
N LEU A 19 -10.26 -7.15 5.73
CA LEU A 19 -11.61 -6.74 6.10
C LEU A 19 -12.39 -6.33 4.86
N GLU A 20 -13.63 -6.77 4.77
CA GLU A 20 -14.48 -6.56 3.60
C GLU A 20 -15.44 -5.40 3.80
N TYR A 21 -15.44 -4.49 2.82
CA TYR A 21 -16.50 -3.54 2.56
C TYR A 21 -16.69 -3.51 1.04
N GLU A 22 -17.70 -4.21 0.51
CA GLU A 22 -17.87 -4.55 -0.92
C GLU A 22 -16.78 -5.46 -1.51
N LYS A 23 -15.51 -5.19 -1.21
CA LYS A 23 -14.31 -6.00 -1.46
C LYS A 23 -13.30 -5.76 -0.33
N PRO A 24 -12.23 -6.57 -0.21
CA PRO A 24 -11.20 -6.35 0.79
C PRO A 24 -10.59 -4.95 0.71
N ILE A 25 -10.37 -4.28 1.86
CA ILE A 25 -9.91 -2.88 1.96
C ILE A 25 -8.72 -2.59 1.04
N ILE A 26 -7.72 -3.47 0.97
CA ILE A 26 -6.53 -3.26 0.15
C ILE A 26 -6.83 -3.11 -1.35
N PHE A 27 -7.88 -3.77 -1.85
CA PHE A 27 -8.24 -3.69 -3.27
C PHE A 27 -8.93 -2.38 -3.62
N HIS A 28 -9.57 -1.70 -2.67
CA HIS A 28 -10.02 -0.32 -2.92
C HIS A 28 -8.84 0.60 -3.19
N VAL A 29 -7.78 0.50 -2.38
CA VAL A 29 -6.58 1.33 -2.54
C VAL A 29 -5.85 1.01 -3.85
N ILE A 30 -5.66 -0.27 -4.17
CA ILE A 30 -4.95 -0.69 -5.39
C ILE A 30 -5.72 -0.26 -6.64
N ASP A 31 -7.03 -0.45 -6.65
CA ASP A 31 -7.85 -0.07 -7.81
C ASP A 31 -7.78 1.45 -8.01
N SER A 32 -7.95 2.26 -6.96
CA SER A 32 -7.80 3.72 -7.05
C SER A 32 -6.41 4.16 -7.56
N LEU A 33 -5.34 3.49 -7.14
CA LEU A 33 -3.98 3.76 -7.64
C LEU A 33 -3.85 3.44 -9.13
N ASN A 34 -4.41 2.31 -9.60
CA ASN A 34 -4.34 1.91 -11.00
C ASN A 34 -5.25 2.79 -11.90
N ASP A 35 -6.47 3.06 -11.44
CA ASP A 35 -7.49 3.82 -12.14
C ASP A 35 -7.13 5.31 -12.24
N SER A 36 -6.32 5.83 -11.30
CA SER A 36 -5.76 7.19 -11.41
C SER A 36 -4.92 7.41 -12.67
N HIS A 37 -4.35 6.33 -13.23
CA HIS A 37 -3.41 6.34 -14.35
C HIS A 37 -2.16 7.23 -14.15
N CYS A 38 -1.83 7.58 -12.90
CA CYS A 38 -0.67 8.42 -12.57
C CYS A 38 0.65 7.63 -12.48
N PHE A 39 0.60 6.31 -12.36
CA PHE A 39 1.78 5.50 -12.00
C PHE A 39 2.08 4.45 -13.07
N SER A 40 3.37 4.27 -13.36
CA SER A 40 3.85 3.23 -14.28
C SER A 40 3.83 1.83 -13.65
N LYS A 41 3.95 1.75 -12.32
CA LYS A 41 3.93 0.52 -11.53
C LYS A 41 3.31 0.76 -10.16
N VAL A 42 2.57 -0.23 -9.67
CA VAL A 42 2.01 -0.25 -8.31
C VAL A 42 2.45 -1.53 -7.62
N PHE A 43 3.04 -1.39 -6.43
CA PHE A 43 3.55 -2.52 -5.64
C PHE A 43 2.91 -2.53 -4.25
N ALA A 44 2.63 -3.72 -3.75
CA ALA A 44 2.22 -3.91 -2.36
C ALA A 44 3.40 -4.37 -1.50
N ALA A 45 3.89 -3.48 -0.64
CA ALA A 45 4.90 -3.84 0.36
C ALA A 45 4.26 -4.68 1.47
N THR A 46 4.63 -5.96 1.58
CA THR A 46 4.08 -6.92 2.56
C THR A 46 5.15 -7.40 3.53
N SER A 47 4.75 -8.04 4.63
CA SER A 47 5.69 -8.59 5.62
C SER A 47 5.17 -9.89 6.24
N PRO A 48 6.00 -10.64 6.97
CA PRO A 48 5.57 -11.82 7.72
C PRO A 48 4.46 -11.56 8.76
N ASN A 49 4.15 -10.30 9.06
CA ASN A 49 3.04 -9.95 9.96
C ASN A 49 1.65 -10.05 9.30
N SER A 50 1.59 -10.15 7.98
CA SER A 50 0.33 -10.19 7.21
C SER A 50 0.42 -11.20 6.03
N PRO A 51 0.69 -12.48 6.32
CA PRO A 51 0.87 -13.51 5.29
C PRO A 51 -0.37 -13.75 4.43
N ASP A 52 -1.59 -13.67 5.00
CA ASP A 52 -2.81 -13.89 4.21
C ASP A 52 -3.03 -12.74 3.21
N THR A 53 -2.72 -11.50 3.60
CA THR A 53 -2.76 -10.34 2.71
C THR A 53 -1.81 -10.54 1.53
N LYS A 54 -0.58 -10.99 1.78
CA LYS A 54 0.39 -11.28 0.70
C LYS A 54 -0.17 -12.33 -0.27
N ARG A 55 -0.64 -13.47 0.25
CA ARG A 55 -1.19 -14.55 -0.57
C ARG A 55 -2.32 -14.04 -1.48
N VAL A 56 -3.29 -13.33 -0.92
CA VAL A 56 -4.47 -12.83 -1.66
C VAL A 56 -4.08 -11.81 -2.74
N LEU A 57 -3.04 -10.99 -2.50
CA LEU A 57 -2.51 -10.08 -3.50
C LEU A 57 -1.83 -10.82 -4.66
N GLU A 58 -0.97 -11.79 -4.36
CA GLU A 58 -0.26 -12.59 -5.35
C GLU A 58 -1.22 -13.45 -6.19
N GLU A 59 -2.25 -14.03 -5.57
CA GLU A 59 -3.31 -14.78 -6.26
C GLU A 59 -4.07 -13.93 -7.29
N ARG A 60 -4.14 -12.60 -7.08
CA ARG A 60 -4.73 -11.65 -8.03
C ARG A 60 -3.72 -11.00 -8.97
N GLY A 61 -2.47 -11.45 -8.95
CA GLY A 61 -1.41 -10.96 -9.83
C GLY A 61 -0.87 -9.57 -9.45
N ILE A 62 -1.13 -9.10 -8.23
CA ILE A 62 -0.52 -7.86 -7.73
C ILE A 62 0.92 -8.14 -7.33
N GLU A 63 1.84 -7.32 -7.83
CA GLU A 63 3.26 -7.43 -7.49
C GLU A 63 3.50 -7.03 -6.04
N THR A 64 4.16 -7.90 -5.28
CA THR A 64 4.46 -7.66 -3.86
C THR A 64 5.96 -7.46 -3.64
N LEU A 65 6.29 -6.63 -2.65
CA LEU A 65 7.66 -6.43 -2.19
C LEU A 65 7.77 -6.86 -0.73
N ASP A 66 8.69 -7.77 -0.45
CA ASP A 66 8.89 -8.28 0.90
C ASP A 66 9.67 -7.29 1.77
N THR A 67 9.14 -7.02 2.96
CA THR A 67 9.79 -6.28 4.04
C THR A 67 9.93 -7.14 5.29
N GLN A 68 10.73 -6.69 6.26
CA GLN A 68 10.90 -7.45 7.51
C GLN A 68 9.72 -7.29 8.47
N GLY A 69 8.89 -6.26 8.30
CA GLY A 69 7.78 -5.99 9.22
C GLY A 69 8.24 -5.39 10.55
N ASN A 70 9.43 -4.78 10.57
CA ASN A 70 10.06 -4.21 11.77
C ASN A 70 9.63 -2.76 12.05
N GLY A 71 8.48 -2.35 11.49
CA GLY A 71 7.90 -1.03 11.63
C GLY A 71 7.91 -0.23 10.32
N TYR A 72 6.96 0.69 10.22
CA TYR A 72 6.69 1.46 9.00
C TYR A 72 7.93 2.17 8.45
N VAL A 73 8.67 2.88 9.31
CA VAL A 73 9.85 3.67 8.90
C VAL A 73 10.98 2.78 8.40
N ASN A 74 11.24 1.66 9.09
CA ASN A 74 12.30 0.72 8.72
C ASN A 74 12.01 0.05 7.37
N ASP A 75 10.78 -0.42 7.21
CA ASP A 75 10.33 -1.07 5.98
C ASP A 75 10.32 -0.09 4.80
N LEU A 76 9.84 1.14 5.02
CA LEU A 76 9.83 2.18 3.99
C LEU A 76 11.26 2.56 3.57
N ASN A 77 12.17 2.81 4.52
CA ASN A 77 13.56 3.14 4.21
C ASN A 77 14.26 2.00 3.45
N PHE A 78 14.04 0.76 3.85
CA PHE A 78 14.58 -0.41 3.15
C PHE A 78 14.13 -0.50 1.69
N LEU A 79 12.88 -0.16 1.41
CA LEU A 79 12.34 -0.15 0.04
C LEU A 79 12.86 1.04 -0.77
N LEU A 80 12.84 2.25 -0.18
CA LEU A 80 13.28 3.47 -0.86
C LEU A 80 14.77 3.43 -1.25
N GLN A 81 15.62 2.75 -0.47
CA GLN A 81 17.03 2.52 -0.83
C GLN A 81 17.23 1.69 -2.10
N LYS A 82 16.18 1.01 -2.59
CA LYS A 82 16.21 0.13 -3.77
C LYS A 82 15.37 0.66 -4.93
N MET A 83 14.77 1.82 -4.76
CA MET A 83 13.89 2.45 -5.75
C MET A 83 14.53 3.73 -6.25
N ASP A 84 14.43 3.95 -7.56
CA ASP A 84 14.87 5.18 -8.20
C ASP A 84 13.65 5.95 -8.73
N GLY A 85 13.76 7.28 -8.74
CA GLY A 85 12.73 8.18 -9.25
C GLY A 85 11.70 8.62 -8.22
N PHE A 86 10.55 9.11 -8.70
CA PHE A 86 9.48 9.60 -7.85
C PHE A 86 8.64 8.44 -7.32
N VAL A 87 8.58 8.31 -5.99
CA VAL A 87 7.82 7.27 -5.31
C VAL A 87 6.64 7.90 -4.60
N PHE A 88 5.43 7.40 -4.90
CA PHE A 88 4.23 7.72 -4.15
C PHE A 88 3.95 6.62 -3.12
N VAL A 89 3.81 7.00 -1.85
CA VAL A 89 3.63 6.04 -0.76
C VAL A 89 2.22 6.19 -0.19
N ALA A 90 1.39 5.17 -0.40
CA ALA A 90 0.06 5.07 0.19
C ALA A 90 0.00 4.04 1.31
N SER A 91 -0.88 4.28 2.29
CA SER A 91 -1.27 3.27 3.26
C SER A 91 -2.34 2.35 2.67
N GLY A 92 -2.22 1.04 2.89
CA GLY A 92 -3.13 0.05 2.33
C GLY A 92 -4.51 0.00 3.00
N ASP A 93 -4.71 0.78 4.06
CA ASP A 93 -5.93 0.83 4.89
C ASP A 93 -6.76 2.11 4.67
N LEU A 94 -6.67 2.70 3.48
CA LEU A 94 -7.41 3.91 3.09
C LEU A 94 -8.53 3.55 2.10
N PRO A 95 -9.61 2.86 2.52
CA PRO A 95 -10.64 2.37 1.60
C PRO A 95 -11.42 3.48 0.87
N LEU A 96 -11.31 4.72 1.31
CA LEU A 96 -11.94 5.90 0.69
C LEU A 96 -10.97 6.72 -0.16
N LEU A 97 -9.74 6.24 -0.38
CA LEU A 97 -8.83 6.85 -1.35
C LEU A 97 -9.41 6.64 -2.75
N ASP A 98 -9.55 7.70 -3.52
CA ASP A 98 -10.07 7.66 -4.89
C ASP A 98 -9.06 8.21 -5.91
N GLU A 99 -9.39 8.04 -7.18
CA GLU A 99 -8.58 8.50 -8.32
C GLU A 99 -8.38 10.03 -8.33
N GLU A 100 -9.39 10.82 -7.94
CA GLU A 100 -9.35 12.28 -7.99
C GLU A 100 -8.38 12.84 -6.93
N ILE A 101 -8.41 12.29 -5.72
CA ILE A 101 -7.46 12.63 -4.64
C ILE A 101 -6.03 12.30 -5.10
N ILE A 102 -5.83 11.13 -5.71
CA ILE A 102 -4.51 10.71 -6.19
C ILE A 102 -3.99 11.65 -7.28
N GLN A 103 -4.81 11.97 -8.27
CA GLN A 103 -4.44 12.87 -9.36
C GLN A 103 -4.03 14.24 -8.83
N LYS A 104 -4.82 14.82 -7.90
CA LYS A 104 -4.49 16.11 -7.27
C LYS A 104 -3.16 16.05 -6.50
N LEU A 105 -2.88 14.97 -5.78
CA LEU A 105 -1.62 14.80 -5.05
C LEU A 105 -0.43 14.59 -5.99
N ALA A 106 -0.62 13.86 -7.09
CA ALA A 106 0.42 13.63 -8.09
C ALA A 106 0.79 14.92 -8.84
N GLU A 107 -0.20 15.76 -9.16
CA GLU A 107 0.01 17.08 -9.77
C GLU A 107 0.75 18.06 -8.85
N PHE A 108 0.60 17.92 -7.52
CA PHE A 108 1.20 18.81 -6.54
C PHE A 108 2.74 18.72 -6.47
N ASN A 109 3.38 17.85 -7.26
CA ASN A 109 4.80 17.54 -7.12
C ASN A 109 5.66 17.98 -8.32
N SER A 110 6.25 19.18 -8.23
CA SER A 110 7.47 19.53 -8.99
C SER A 110 8.38 20.58 -8.34
N GLU A 111 7.94 21.38 -7.36
CA GLU A 111 8.79 22.44 -6.76
C GLU A 111 8.87 22.45 -5.23
N SER A 112 8.20 21.53 -4.53
CA SER A 112 8.12 21.53 -3.06
C SER A 112 8.58 20.19 -2.49
N VAL A 113 9.83 19.83 -2.76
CA VAL A 113 10.48 18.72 -2.08
C VAL A 113 10.77 19.16 -0.64
N TRP A 114 10.05 18.60 0.32
CA TRP A 114 10.42 18.71 1.73
C TRP A 114 11.72 17.93 1.93
N THR A 115 12.83 18.64 2.00
CA THR A 115 14.15 18.15 2.44
C THR A 115 14.19 17.97 3.94
#